data_AF-A0A1A8Z712-F1
#
_entry.id   AF-A0A1A8Z712-F1
#
_cell.length_a   1.000
_cell.length_b   1.000
_cell.length_c   1.000
_cell.angle_alpha   90.00
_cell.angle_beta   90.00
_cell.angle_gamma   90.00
#
_symmetry.space_group_name_H-M   'P 1'
#
loop_
_entity.id
_entity.type
_entity.pdbx_description
1 polymer ?
#
loop_
_entity_poly.entity_id
_entity_poly.type
_entity_poly.pdbx_seq_one_letter_code
_entity_poly.pdbx_strand_id
1 'polypeptide(L)'
;MHVCSSVWIVKNEGTNTFSRNKIKKLPVASDANDLISKLDLDGKKQYITYIYHSSICSYCSKVTDAIKDNNNVEILQFHENSKLEDLTNTNKPIIVLMKNINREDSIDRSIFYNELNKKGGKIQVPALEINDHIMYESSEIINFYQHLLEKVEANSDSSNEPETQ
;
A
#
# COMPACT_ATOMS: atom_id res chain seq x y z
N MET A 1 -64.13 -32.62 19.05
CA MET A 1 -63.30 -31.60 18.38
C MET A 1 -62.63 -30.81 19.48
N HIS A 2 -61.31 -30.72 19.66
CA HIS A 2 -60.15 -31.09 18.85
C HIS A 2 -59.16 -31.89 19.71
N VAL A 3 -58.62 -32.95 19.14
CA VAL A 3 -57.35 -33.56 19.53
C VAL A 3 -56.26 -32.76 18.81
N CYS A 4 -55.18 -32.40 19.49
CA CYS A 4 -53.89 -32.26 18.81
C CYS A 4 -52.75 -32.54 19.79
N SER A 5 -52.31 -33.79 19.77
CA SER A 5 -51.01 -34.22 20.27
C SER A 5 -50.01 -34.05 19.13
N SER A 6 -48.89 -33.37 19.39
CA SER A 6 -47.65 -33.54 18.64
C SER A 6 -46.45 -33.32 19.55
N VAL A 7 -45.96 -34.39 20.15
CA VAL A 7 -44.54 -34.54 20.49
C VAL A 7 -43.77 -34.60 19.19
N TRP A 8 -42.87 -33.65 18.91
CA TRP A 8 -41.76 -33.85 17.97
C TRP A 8 -40.50 -33.09 18.39
N ILE A 9 -39.53 -33.87 18.89
CA ILE A 9 -38.09 -33.87 18.57
C ILE A 9 -37.31 -32.55 18.66
N VAL A 10 -36.45 -32.50 19.68
CA VAL A 10 -35.24 -31.65 19.73
C VAL A 10 -34.30 -32.05 18.60
N LYS A 11 -33.98 -31.11 17.72
CA LYS A 11 -32.83 -31.21 16.83
C LYS A 11 -31.96 -29.96 16.99
N ASN A 12 -30.89 -30.14 17.75
CA ASN A 12 -29.75 -29.25 17.87
C ASN A 12 -28.98 -29.29 16.54
N GLU A 13 -29.06 -28.23 15.74
CA GLU A 13 -28.17 -28.03 14.60
C GLU A 13 -27.73 -26.56 14.55
N GLY A 14 -26.47 -26.35 14.95
CA GLY A 14 -25.64 -25.29 14.38
C GLY A 14 -25.83 -23.90 14.97
N THR A 15 -25.24 -23.68 16.16
CA THR A 15 -24.59 -22.41 16.46
C THR A 15 -23.56 -22.09 15.37
N ASN A 16 -23.98 -21.46 14.27
CA ASN A 16 -23.07 -20.63 13.49
C ASN A 16 -23.15 -19.22 14.07
N THR A 17 -22.66 -19.09 15.31
CA THR A 17 -21.82 -17.94 15.61
C THR A 17 -20.72 -17.99 14.57
N PHE A 18 -20.88 -17.28 13.45
CA PHE A 18 -19.76 -16.96 12.59
C PHE A 18 -18.75 -16.33 13.54
N SER A 19 -17.73 -17.14 13.87
CA SER A 19 -16.58 -16.72 14.63
C SER A 19 -16.23 -15.33 14.14
N ARG A 20 -16.12 -14.38 15.07
CA ARG A 20 -15.39 -13.15 14.81
C ARG A 20 -14.00 -13.60 14.38
N ASN A 21 -13.81 -13.88 13.10
CA ASN A 21 -12.51 -13.77 12.48
C ASN A 21 -12.17 -12.32 12.73
N LYS A 22 -11.36 -12.09 13.76
CA LYS A 22 -10.74 -10.80 14.00
C LYS A 22 -10.00 -10.52 12.71
N ILE A 23 -10.62 -9.75 11.82
CA ILE A 23 -9.98 -9.20 10.63
C ILE A 23 -8.71 -8.56 11.17
N LYS A 24 -7.56 -9.17 10.86
CA LYS A 24 -6.28 -8.76 11.40
C LYS A 24 -6.00 -7.40 10.78
N LYS A 25 -6.05 -6.36 11.61
CA LYS A 25 -5.68 -5.02 11.16
C LYS A 25 -4.23 -5.04 10.71
N LEU A 26 -3.98 -4.51 9.53
CA LEU A 26 -2.61 -4.34 9.05
C LEU A 26 -1.94 -3.17 9.77
N PRO A 27 -0.61 -3.23 9.95
CA PRO A 27 0.14 -2.19 10.63
C PRO A 27 0.10 -0.87 9.86
N VAL A 28 -0.11 0.22 10.60
CA VAL A 28 -0.02 1.59 10.09
C VAL A 28 1.28 2.18 10.59
N ALA A 29 2.14 2.63 9.68
CA ALA A 29 3.38 3.30 10.04
C ALA A 29 3.08 4.74 10.47
N SER A 30 3.73 5.18 11.54
CA SER A 30 3.57 6.53 12.10
C SER A 30 4.43 7.57 11.42
N ASP A 31 5.60 7.18 10.90
CA ASP A 31 6.63 8.08 10.41
C ASP A 31 7.50 7.42 9.35
N ALA A 32 8.23 8.25 8.60
CA ALA A 32 9.08 7.82 7.50
C ALA A 32 10.14 6.77 7.91
N ASN A 33 10.75 6.91 9.09
CA ASN A 33 11.83 6.05 9.54
C ASN A 33 11.34 4.63 9.81
N ASP A 34 10.19 4.50 10.47
CA ASP A 34 9.52 3.20 10.68
C ASP A 34 9.29 2.49 9.33
N LEU A 35 8.79 3.22 8.32
CA LEU A 35 8.50 2.64 7.01
C LEU A 35 9.76 2.29 6.20
N ILE A 36 10.81 3.12 6.28
CA ILE A 36 12.11 2.84 5.63
C ILE A 36 12.75 1.58 6.21
N SER A 37 12.66 1.36 7.52
CA SER A 37 13.22 0.16 8.16
C SER A 37 12.56 -1.14 7.70
N LYS A 38 11.34 -1.03 7.16
CA LYS A 38 10.54 -2.15 6.65
C LYS A 38 10.71 -2.36 5.15
N LEU A 39 11.37 -1.41 4.48
CA LEU A 39 11.83 -1.60 3.13
C LEU A 39 13.05 -2.52 3.21
N ASP A 40 12.96 -3.67 2.55
CA ASP A 40 14.13 -4.52 2.34
C ASP A 40 15.04 -3.82 1.33
N LEU A 41 16.10 -3.21 1.85
CA LEU A 41 17.02 -2.32 1.14
C LEU A 41 18.22 -3.06 0.55
N ASP A 42 18.46 -4.31 0.98
CA ASP A 42 19.68 -5.02 0.62
C ASP A 42 19.51 -5.77 -0.70
N GLY A 43 20.37 -5.46 -1.67
CA GLY A 43 20.48 -6.20 -2.92
C GLY A 43 19.32 -5.99 -3.92
N LYS A 44 18.39 -5.06 -3.66
CA LYS A 44 17.32 -4.75 -4.62
C LYS A 44 17.81 -3.81 -5.72
N LYS A 45 17.55 -4.21 -6.95
CA LYS A 45 17.76 -3.36 -8.15
C LYS A 45 16.77 -2.19 -8.20
N GLN A 46 15.55 -2.38 -7.69
CA GLN A 46 14.46 -1.41 -7.75
C GLN A 46 13.59 -1.44 -6.50
N TYR A 47 13.13 -0.26 -6.09
CA TYR A 47 12.18 -0.03 -5.02
C TYR A 47 10.80 0.22 -5.62
N ILE A 48 9.87 -0.71 -5.39
CA ILE A 48 8.50 -0.60 -5.88
C ILE A 48 7.62 -0.20 -4.70
N THR A 49 6.91 0.92 -4.85
CA THR A 49 5.97 1.44 -3.85
C THR A 49 4.61 1.70 -4.49
N TYR A 50 3.55 1.68 -3.69
CA TYR A 50 2.20 1.97 -4.17
C TYR A 50 1.64 3.20 -3.47
N ILE A 51 1.01 4.10 -4.23
CA ILE A 51 0.30 5.25 -3.65
C ILE A 51 -1.17 5.17 -4.02
N TYR A 52 -2.02 5.04 -3.01
CA TYR A 52 -3.44 5.31 -3.14
C TYR A 52 -3.66 6.82 -3.27
N HIS A 53 -4.33 7.23 -4.34
CA HIS A 53 -4.55 8.63 -4.63
C HIS A 53 -5.93 8.90 -5.22
N SER A 54 -6.32 10.17 -5.20
CA SER A 54 -7.47 10.70 -5.92
C SER A 54 -7.07 11.95 -6.69
N SER A 55 -7.61 12.14 -7.90
CA SER A 55 -7.31 13.32 -8.73
C SER A 55 -7.77 14.65 -8.10
N ILE A 56 -8.70 14.61 -7.14
CA ILE A 56 -9.22 15.80 -6.43
C ILE A 56 -8.56 16.01 -5.05
N CYS A 57 -7.57 15.21 -4.71
CA CYS A 57 -6.89 15.26 -3.41
C CYS A 57 -5.64 16.13 -3.49
N SER A 58 -5.68 17.33 -2.88
CA SER A 58 -4.56 18.28 -2.90
C SER A 58 -3.29 17.74 -2.23
N TYR A 59 -3.42 16.95 -1.16
CA TYR A 59 -2.29 16.28 -0.51
C TYR A 59 -1.65 15.21 -1.39
N CYS A 60 -2.43 14.57 -2.25
CA CYS A 60 -1.93 13.61 -3.22
C CYS A 60 -1.10 14.31 -4.30
N SER A 61 -1.55 15.47 -4.78
CA SER A 61 -0.75 16.33 -5.66
C SER A 61 0.57 16.74 -5.02
N LYS A 62 0.56 17.18 -3.74
CA LYS A 62 1.78 17.53 -3.01
C LYS A 62 2.82 16.41 -2.99
N VAL A 63 2.39 15.17 -2.72
CA VAL A 63 3.28 14.01 -2.71
C VAL A 63 3.86 13.78 -4.10
N THR A 64 3.02 13.69 -5.13
CA THR A 64 3.47 13.45 -6.51
C THR A 64 4.40 14.56 -7.01
N ASP A 65 4.07 15.82 -6.74
CA ASP A 65 4.86 16.99 -7.14
C ASP A 65 6.25 16.99 -6.50
N ALA A 66 6.40 16.43 -5.30
CA ALA A 66 7.68 16.34 -4.62
C ALA A 66 8.66 15.34 -5.28
N ILE A 67 8.17 14.40 -6.10
CA ILE A 67 8.98 13.29 -6.63
C ILE A 67 8.97 13.16 -8.16
N LYS A 68 7.99 13.73 -8.86
CA LYS A 68 7.76 13.52 -10.30
C LYS A 68 8.91 13.97 -11.21
N ASP A 69 9.65 14.99 -10.82
CA ASP A 69 10.70 15.59 -11.65
C ASP A 69 12.09 14.98 -11.34
N ASN A 70 12.17 13.98 -10.47
CA ASN A 70 13.43 13.34 -10.10
C ASN A 70 13.84 12.24 -11.11
N ASN A 71 15.10 12.28 -11.54
CA ASN A 71 15.63 11.34 -12.53
C ASN A 71 15.69 9.89 -12.06
N ASN A 72 15.62 9.63 -10.75
CA ASN A 72 15.64 8.28 -10.16
C ASN A 72 14.24 7.67 -9.99
N VAL A 73 13.18 8.43 -10.28
CA VAL A 73 11.79 8.01 -10.07
C VAL A 73 11.08 7.77 -11.40
N GLU A 74 10.30 6.69 -11.45
CA GLU A 74 9.28 6.41 -12.46
C GLU A 74 7.91 6.38 -11.78
N ILE A 75 6.93 7.13 -12.29
CA ILE A 75 5.56 7.13 -11.76
C ILE A 75 4.63 6.56 -12.82
N LEU A 76 3.96 5.46 -12.47
CA LEU A 76 3.06 4.74 -13.38
C LEU A 76 1.66 4.64 -12.80
N GLN A 77 0.66 4.69 -13.67
CA GLN A 77 -0.70 4.35 -13.27
C GLN A 77 -0.82 2.84 -13.13
N PHE A 78 -1.31 2.39 -11.97
CA PHE A 78 -1.56 0.98 -11.72
C PHE A 78 -3.00 0.64 -12.07
N HIS A 79 -3.17 -0.41 -12.87
CA HIS A 79 -4.45 -1.03 -13.14
C HIS A 79 -4.44 -2.44 -12.56
N GLU A 80 -5.59 -2.92 -12.08
CA GLU A 80 -5.66 -4.25 -11.44
C GLU A 80 -5.29 -5.40 -12.39
N ASN A 81 -5.43 -5.20 -13.70
CA ASN A 81 -5.06 -6.17 -14.73
C ASN A 81 -3.62 -6.00 -15.26
N SER A 82 -2.86 -5.02 -14.74
CA SER A 82 -1.48 -4.81 -15.13
C SER A 82 -0.58 -5.92 -14.59
N LYS A 83 0.29 -6.46 -15.43
CA LYS A 83 1.37 -7.34 -14.96
C LYS A 83 2.48 -6.47 -14.37
N LEU A 84 2.94 -6.82 -13.17
CA LEU A 84 3.99 -6.08 -12.49
C LEU A 84 5.27 -6.01 -13.34
N GLU A 85 5.62 -7.10 -14.02
CA GLU A 85 6.78 -7.21 -14.91
C GLU A 85 6.81 -6.09 -15.97
N ASP A 86 5.66 -5.81 -16.59
CA ASP A 86 5.53 -4.79 -17.63
C ASP A 86 5.72 -3.37 -17.05
N LEU A 87 5.23 -3.13 -15.83
CA LEU A 87 5.36 -1.85 -15.13
C LEU A 87 6.77 -1.63 -14.56
N THR A 88 7.55 -2.69 -14.38
CA THR A 88 8.90 -2.62 -13.82
C THR A 88 9.99 -2.58 -14.89
N ASN A 89 9.63 -2.58 -16.18
CA ASN A 89 10.57 -2.55 -17.29
C ASN A 89 11.16 -1.15 -17.53
N THR A 90 11.86 -0.63 -16.52
CA THR A 90 12.56 0.65 -16.52
C THR A 90 13.91 0.48 -15.82
N ASN A 91 14.86 1.36 -16.11
CA ASN A 91 16.15 1.39 -15.40
C ASN A 91 16.10 2.30 -14.15
N LYS A 92 14.94 2.90 -13.88
CA LYS A 92 14.74 3.78 -12.73
C LYS A 92 14.77 2.96 -11.44
N PRO A 93 15.55 3.37 -10.43
CA PRO A 93 15.67 2.63 -9.17
C PRO A 93 14.42 2.74 -8.30
N ILE A 94 13.58 3.77 -8.46
CA ILE A 94 12.34 3.93 -7.69
C ILE A 94 11.16 3.90 -8.66
N ILE A 95 10.22 2.99 -8.42
CA ILE A 95 8.97 2.87 -9.16
C ILE A 95 7.81 3.15 -8.21
N VAL A 96 6.96 4.08 -8.58
CA VAL A 96 5.76 4.47 -7.84
C VAL A 96 4.53 4.10 -8.65
N LEU A 97 3.76 3.16 -8.12
CA LEU A 97 2.55 2.63 -8.73
C LEU A 97 1.32 3.31 -8.13
N MET A 98 0.66 4.14 -8.94
CA MET A 98 -0.44 4.99 -8.52
C MET A 98 -1.77 4.23 -8.61
N LYS A 99 -2.38 3.94 -7.46
CA LYS A 99 -3.70 3.28 -7.34
C LYS A 99 -4.79 4.34 -7.18
N ASN A 100 -5.64 4.51 -8.20
CA ASN A 100 -6.70 5.51 -8.17
C ASN A 100 -7.94 4.99 -7.44
N ILE A 101 -8.27 5.59 -6.30
CA ILE A 101 -9.38 5.14 -5.43
C ILE A 101 -10.77 5.31 -6.05
N ASN A 102 -10.89 6.13 -7.11
CA ASN A 102 -12.16 6.41 -7.79
C ASN A 102 -12.32 5.54 -9.05
N ARG A 103 -11.36 4.66 -9.35
CA ARG A 103 -11.38 3.80 -10.52
C ARG A 103 -11.20 2.35 -10.10
N GLU A 104 -11.91 1.48 -10.83
CA GLU A 104 -11.81 0.03 -10.69
C GLU A 104 -12.12 -0.45 -9.26
N ASP A 105 -12.02 -1.76 -9.03
CA ASP A 105 -12.14 -2.38 -7.70
C ASP A 105 -10.86 -2.19 -6.86
N SER A 106 -10.09 -1.11 -7.10
CA SER A 106 -8.72 -0.89 -6.57
C SER A 106 -8.64 -0.89 -5.04
N ILE A 107 -9.75 -0.52 -4.40
CA ILE A 107 -9.90 -0.55 -2.94
C ILE A 107 -10.35 -1.93 -2.48
N ASP A 108 -11.36 -2.51 -3.12
CA ASP A 108 -11.97 -3.79 -2.73
C ASP A 108 -10.96 -4.96 -2.80
N ARG A 109 -9.97 -4.85 -3.69
CA ARG A 109 -8.88 -5.83 -3.83
C ARG A 109 -7.63 -5.51 -2.99
N SER A 110 -7.59 -4.35 -2.35
CA SER A 110 -6.49 -3.97 -1.48
C SER A 110 -6.47 -4.83 -0.22
N ILE A 111 -5.28 -5.28 0.17
CA ILE A 111 -5.07 -5.89 1.49
C ILE A 111 -5.38 -4.91 2.64
N PHE A 112 -5.32 -3.60 2.37
CA PHE A 112 -5.63 -2.51 3.30
C PHE A 112 -7.07 -2.00 3.19
N TYR A 113 -7.98 -2.75 2.57
CA TYR A 113 -9.39 -2.35 2.42
C TYR A 113 -9.99 -1.78 3.71
N ASN A 114 -9.75 -2.43 4.84
CA ASN A 114 -10.31 -2.02 6.13
C ASN A 114 -9.65 -0.75 6.67
N GLU A 115 -8.33 -0.64 6.52
CA GLU A 115 -7.53 0.49 6.98
C GLU A 115 -7.88 1.75 6.17
N LEU A 116 -8.00 1.61 4.85
CA LEU A 116 -8.39 2.66 3.91
C LEU A 116 -9.81 3.18 4.20
N ASN A 117 -10.75 2.31 4.57
CA ASN A 117 -12.16 2.66 4.83
C ASN A 117 -12.47 3.09 6.29
N LYS A 118 -11.47 3.14 7.16
CA LYS A 118 -11.66 3.28 8.63
C LYS A 118 -12.24 4.63 9.08
N LYS A 119 -12.11 5.70 8.28
CA LYS A 119 -12.51 7.07 8.67
C LYS A 119 -13.90 7.44 8.11
N GLY A 120 -14.95 7.05 8.83
CA GLY A 120 -16.31 7.55 8.59
C GLY A 120 -16.87 7.22 7.20
N GLY A 121 -16.46 6.09 6.61
CA GLY A 121 -16.86 5.67 5.27
C GLY A 121 -16.17 6.42 4.13
N LYS A 122 -15.15 7.24 4.42
CA LYS A 122 -14.31 7.88 3.41
C LYS A 122 -12.96 7.20 3.34
N ILE A 123 -12.50 6.98 2.12
CA ILE A 123 -11.16 6.45 1.85
C ILE A 123 -10.12 7.51 2.21
N GLN A 124 -9.16 7.14 3.04
CA GLN A 124 -8.07 8.02 3.43
C GLN A 124 -6.96 8.02 2.37
N VAL A 125 -6.71 9.19 1.75
CA VAL A 125 -5.61 9.41 0.78
C VAL A 125 -4.92 10.76 1.02
N PRO A 126 -3.64 10.94 0.63
CA PRO A 126 -2.76 9.92 0.04
C PRO A 126 -2.48 8.80 1.04
N ALA A 127 -2.25 7.59 0.53
CA ALA A 127 -1.76 6.50 1.36
C ALA A 127 -0.64 5.75 0.65
N LEU A 128 0.51 5.67 1.29
CA LEU A 128 1.68 4.94 0.81
C LEU A 128 1.62 3.51 1.35
N GLU A 129 1.63 2.54 0.44
CA GLU A 129 1.71 1.11 0.72
C GLU A 129 3.11 0.59 0.41
N ILE A 130 3.68 -0.11 1.40
CA ILE A 130 4.96 -0.82 1.31
C ILE A 130 4.81 -2.16 2.02
N ASN A 131 4.94 -3.24 1.27
CA ASN A 131 4.74 -4.61 1.79
C ASN A 131 3.36 -4.71 2.48
N ASP A 132 3.35 -5.08 3.77
CA ASP A 132 2.16 -5.19 4.62
C ASP A 132 1.90 -3.94 5.49
N HIS A 133 2.55 -2.81 5.17
CA HIS A 133 2.41 -1.54 5.89
C HIS A 133 1.78 -0.43 5.05
N ILE A 134 1.02 0.45 5.73
CA ILE A 134 0.42 1.64 5.13
C ILE A 134 0.71 2.91 5.94
N MET A 135 0.91 4.03 5.26
CA MET A 135 1.15 5.36 5.84
C MET A 135 0.25 6.40 5.17
N TYR A 136 -0.27 7.37 5.92
CA TYR A 136 -1.24 8.34 5.40
C TYR A 136 -0.79 9.80 5.43
N GLU A 137 0.16 10.14 6.29
CA GLU A 137 0.53 11.53 6.51
C GLU A 137 1.39 12.02 5.35
N SER A 138 0.88 12.97 4.56
CA SER A 138 1.55 13.39 3.33
C SER A 138 2.96 13.94 3.55
N SER A 139 3.22 14.60 4.68
CA SER A 139 4.56 15.08 5.03
C SER A 139 5.51 13.91 5.28
N GLU A 140 5.05 12.88 5.98
CA GLU A 140 5.84 11.68 6.25
C GLU A 140 6.08 10.86 4.98
N ILE A 141 5.10 10.81 4.07
CA ILE A 141 5.27 10.19 2.76
C ILE A 141 6.34 10.93 1.93
N ILE A 142 6.34 12.27 1.96
CA ILE A 142 7.38 13.08 1.29
C ILE A 142 8.75 12.82 1.93
N ASN A 143 8.82 12.85 3.27
CA ASN A 143 10.05 12.55 4.00
C ASN A 143 10.57 11.15 3.66
N PHE A 144 9.70 10.15 3.57
CA PHE A 144 10.05 8.79 3.15
C PHE A 144 10.76 8.80 1.78
N TYR A 145 10.19 9.46 0.78
CA TYR A 145 10.78 9.50 -0.56
C TYR A 145 12.10 10.28 -0.59
N GLN A 146 12.22 11.35 0.19
CA GLN A 146 13.48 12.10 0.31
C GLN A 146 14.62 11.20 0.81
N HIS A 147 14.39 10.48 1.91
CA HIS A 147 15.40 9.55 2.43
C HIS A 147 15.70 8.40 1.47
N LEU A 148 14.69 7.90 0.74
CA LEU A 148 14.90 6.84 -0.25
C LEU A 148 15.76 7.33 -1.43
N LEU A 149 15.53 8.56 -1.88
CA LEU A 149 16.33 9.20 -2.92
C LEU A 149 17.79 9.39 -2.48
N GLU A 150 18.01 9.90 -1.27
CA GLU A 150 19.37 10.05 -0.70
C GLU A 150 20.11 8.70 -0.66
N LYS A 151 19.43 7.61 -0.30
CA LYS A 151 20.02 6.25 -0.31
C LYS A 151 20.38 5.78 -1.72
N VAL A 152 19.52 6.04 -2.69
CA VAL A 152 19.76 5.68 -4.10
C VAL A 152 20.97 6.43 -4.64
N GLU A 153 21.08 7.72 -4.35
CA GLU A 153 22.21 8.55 -4.77
C GLU A 153 23.53 8.09 -4.12
N ALA A 154 23.54 7.84 -2.80
CA ALA A 154 24.72 7.33 -2.11
C ALA A 154 25.23 5.98 -2.66
N ASN A 155 24.33 5.07 -3.02
CA ASN A 155 24.69 3.78 -3.62
C ASN A 155 25.24 3.92 -5.05
N SER A 156 24.86 4.97 -5.78
CA SER A 156 25.36 5.24 -7.13
C SER A 156 26.79 5.80 -7.13
N ASP A 157 27.19 6.48 -6.06
CA ASP A 157 28.54 7.02 -5.90
C ASP A 157 29.52 5.98 -5.36
N SER A 158 29.07 5.08 -4.47
CA SER A 158 29.91 4.03 -3.87
C SER A 158 30.36 2.94 -4.85
N SER A 159 29.66 2.74 -5.97
CA SER A 159 30.06 1.78 -7.01
C SER A 159 31.16 2.31 -7.96
N ASN A 160 31.64 3.55 -7.75
CA ASN A 160 32.73 4.16 -8.53
C ASN A 160 34.07 4.22 -7.78
N GLU A 161 34.24 3.54 -6.64
CA GLU A 161 35.59 3.40 -6.06
C GLU A 161 36.47 2.50 -6.95
N PRO A 162 37.62 2.99 -7.46
CA PRO A 162 38.53 2.15 -8.21
C PRO A 162 39.17 1.14 -7.27
N GLU A 163 38.97 -0.16 -7.55
CA GLU A 163 39.78 -1.23 -6.95
C GLU A 163 41.26 -0.89 -7.18
N THR A 164 41.91 -0.39 -6.12
CA THR A 164 43.34 -0.16 -6.10
C THR A 164 43.91 -1.12 -5.07
N GLN A 165 44.39 -2.27 -5.55
CA GLN A 165 45.72 -2.83 -5.25
C GLN A 165 45.93 -4.17 -5.96
#